data_AF-A0A1W9PN50-F1
#
_entry.id   AF-A0A1W9PN50-F1
#
_cell.length_a   1.000
_cell.length_b   1.000
_cell.length_c   1.000
_cell.angle_alpha   90.00
_cell.angle_beta   90.00
_cell.angle_gamma   90.00
#
_symmetry.space_group_name_H-M   'P 1'
#
loop_
_entity.id
_entity.type
_entity.pdbx_description
1 polymer ?
#
loop_
_entity_poly.entity_id
_entity_poly.type
_entity_poly.pdbx_seq_one_letter_code
_entity_poly.pdbx_strand_id
1 'polypeptide(L)'
;MNIKNQTLVTTGDCQIGAGDDIIFASYECSGPIGGCEGTFKLKGGTGNFAKISGGSKLSARTKMSETVIDAANGIAVKEATGIMILPELTYKTPK
;
A
#
# COMPACT_ATOMS: atom_id res chain seq x y z
N MET A 1 18.18 -2.21 12.08
CA MET A 1 17.02 -2.26 13.01
C MET A 1 17.47 -1.68 14.34
N ASN A 2 16.80 -0.62 14.83
CA ASN A 2 17.11 -0.02 16.13
C ASN A 2 15.92 -0.24 17.06
N ILE A 3 16.14 -0.95 18.17
CA ILE A 3 15.12 -1.69 18.93
C ILE A 3 14.26 -0.81 19.86
N LYS A 4 14.50 0.51 19.94
CA LYS A 4 13.82 1.39 20.92
C LYS A 4 12.67 2.24 20.40
N ASN A 5 12.57 2.52 19.10
CA ASN A 5 11.46 3.27 18.45
C ASN A 5 11.16 2.66 17.08
N GLN A 6 10.43 1.55 17.04
CA GLN A 6 10.16 0.81 15.79
C GLN A 6 9.11 1.53 14.93
N THR A 7 9.52 2.59 14.24
CA THR A 7 8.76 3.23 13.16
C THR A 7 9.02 2.47 11.86
N LEU A 8 7.96 1.97 11.24
CA LEU A 8 7.96 1.45 9.89
C LEU A 8 7.77 2.62 8.93
N VAL A 9 8.67 2.77 7.97
CA VAL A 9 8.48 3.62 6.79
C VAL A 9 8.37 2.70 5.58
N THR A 10 7.33 2.88 4.78
CA THR A 10 7.10 2.09 3.58
C THR A 10 6.67 2.99 2.46
N THR A 11 7.35 2.86 1.34
CA THR A 11 6.92 3.38 0.05
C THR A 11 6.67 2.20 -0.89
N GLY A 12 5.75 2.37 -1.82
CA GLY A 12 5.49 1.35 -2.83
C GLY A 12 4.75 1.91 -4.02
N ASP A 13 4.97 1.27 -5.16
CA ASP A 13 4.18 1.47 -6.36
C ASP A 13 3.23 0.26 -6.52
N CYS A 14 1.99 0.52 -6.92
CA CYS A 14 0.98 -0.51 -7.11
C CYS A 14 0.21 -0.29 -8.41
N GLN A 15 -0.29 -1.40 -8.94
CA GLN A 15 -1.20 -1.42 -10.09
C GLN A 15 -2.60 -1.80 -9.61
N ILE A 16 -3.60 -1.08 -10.10
CA ILE A 16 -5.02 -1.35 -9.86
C ILE A 16 -5.63 -1.73 -11.20
N GLY A 17 -6.12 -2.97 -11.30
CA GLY A 17 -6.87 -3.43 -12.47
C GLY A 17 -8.26 -2.80 -12.54
N ALA A 18 -8.63 -2.31 -13.72
CA ALA A 18 -9.91 -1.66 -14.00
C ALA A 18 -10.48 -2.18 -15.33
N GLY A 19 -11.02 -3.41 -15.32
CA GLY A 19 -11.39 -4.10 -16.56
C GLY A 19 -10.13 -4.48 -17.35
N ASP A 20 -10.09 -4.09 -18.62
CA ASP A 20 -8.91 -4.25 -19.50
C ASP A 20 -7.84 -3.17 -19.29
N ASP A 21 -8.16 -2.12 -18.53
CA ASP A 21 -7.25 -1.02 -18.23
C ASP A 21 -6.50 -1.20 -16.91
N ILE A 22 -5.34 -0.56 -16.79
CA ILE A 22 -4.49 -0.55 -15.59
C ILE A 22 -4.33 0.89 -15.10
N ILE A 23 -4.46 1.10 -13.79
CA ILE A 23 -4.14 2.36 -13.12
C ILE A 23 -2.87 2.17 -12.30
N PHE A 24 -1.91 3.08 -12.47
CA PHE A 24 -0.68 3.12 -11.69
C PHE A 24 -0.85 4.08 -10.52
N ALA A 25 -0.36 3.69 -9.36
CA ALA A 25 -0.37 4.54 -8.17
C ALA A 25 0.88 4.31 -7.32
N SER A 26 1.19 5.28 -6.48
CA SER A 26 2.23 5.17 -5.47
C SER A 26 1.65 5.48 -4.10
N TYR A 27 2.21 4.88 -3.07
CA TYR A 27 1.88 5.20 -1.69
C TYR A 27 3.13 5.38 -0.84
N GLU A 28 2.98 6.19 0.20
CA GLU A 28 3.94 6.38 1.27
C GLU A 28 3.20 6.27 2.60
N CYS A 29 3.78 5.54 3.55
CA CYS A 29 3.17 5.26 4.84
C CYS A 29 4.26 5.23 5.92
N SER A 30 4.03 5.91 7.04
CA SER A 30 4.92 5.91 8.19
C SER A 30 4.12 5.75 9.48
N GLY A 31 4.64 4.96 10.42
CA GLY A 31 3.97 4.75 11.70
C GLY A 31 4.56 3.61 12.52
N PRO A 32 4.03 3.35 13.72
CA PRO A 32 4.48 2.25 14.55
C PRO A 32 4.22 0.87 13.89
N ILE A 33 4.87 -0.16 14.39
CA ILE A 33 4.51 -1.54 14.00
C ILE A 33 3.03 -1.80 14.33
N GLY A 34 2.29 -2.35 13.36
CA GLY A 34 0.86 -2.65 13.45
C GLY A 34 -0.02 -1.62 12.73
N GLY A 35 0.49 -0.43 12.42
CA GLY A 35 -0.26 0.53 11.61
C GLY A 35 0.53 1.75 11.18
N CYS A 36 0.21 2.28 10.00
CA CYS A 36 0.87 3.47 9.48
C CYS A 36 -0.14 4.38 8.78
N GLU A 37 0.23 5.66 8.69
CA GLU A 37 -0.53 6.67 7.97
C GLU A 37 0.33 7.33 6.91
N GLY A 38 -0.29 7.85 5.86
CA GLY A 38 0.44 8.61 4.85
C GLY A 38 -0.42 9.02 3.66
N THR A 39 0.13 8.90 2.46
CA THR A 39 -0.52 9.38 1.24
C THR A 39 -0.53 8.34 0.14
N PHE A 40 -1.59 8.38 -0.67
CA PHE A 40 -1.78 7.58 -1.86
C PHE A 40 -2.00 8.52 -3.05
N LYS A 41 -1.29 8.29 -4.15
CA LYS A 41 -1.32 9.15 -5.34
C LYS A 41 -1.50 8.32 -6.60
N LEU A 42 -2.47 8.71 -7.42
CA LEU A 42 -2.64 8.17 -8.77
C LEU A 42 -1.56 8.79 -9.66
N LYS A 43 -0.88 7.94 -10.44
CA LYS A 43 0.27 8.32 -11.31
C LYS A 43 -0.08 8.33 -12.79
N GLY A 44 -1.17 7.68 -13.18
CA GLY A 44 -1.61 7.55 -14.55
C GLY A 44 -2.27 6.19 -14.77
N GLY A 45 -2.54 5.84 -16.01
CA GLY A 45 -3.12 4.55 -16.36
C GLY A 45 -3.05 4.29 -17.86
N THR A 46 -3.79 3.29 -18.31
CA THR A 46 -4.00 2.97 -19.72
C THR A 46 -5.43 3.32 -20.14
N GLY A 47 -5.68 3.33 -21.45
CA GLY A 47 -7.02 3.52 -22.03
C GLY A 47 -7.78 4.70 -21.43
N ASN A 48 -8.92 4.42 -20.80
CA ASN A 48 -9.80 5.43 -20.22
C ASN A 48 -9.19 6.16 -19.02
N PHE A 49 -8.12 5.61 -18.45
CA PHE A 49 -7.39 6.15 -17.31
C PHE A 49 -6.04 6.76 -17.69
N ALA A 50 -5.74 6.94 -18.98
CA ALA A 50 -4.45 7.45 -19.47
C ALA A 50 -3.99 8.76 -18.80
N LYS A 51 -4.92 9.64 -18.41
CA LYS A 51 -4.62 10.88 -17.67
C LYS A 51 -5.36 10.95 -16.34
N ILE A 52 -5.63 9.79 -15.72
CA ILE A 52 -6.22 9.77 -14.38
C ILE A 52 -5.34 10.53 -13.41
N SER A 53 -5.96 11.34 -12.57
CA SER A 53 -5.29 12.08 -11.50
C SER A 53 -6.13 12.05 -10.24
N GLY A 54 -5.47 12.27 -9.11
CA GLY A 54 -6.11 12.26 -7.80
C GLY A 54 -5.29 11.50 -6.78
N GLY A 55 -5.92 11.21 -5.66
CA GLY A 55 -5.26 10.61 -4.53
C GLY A 55 -6.14 10.61 -3.29
N SER A 56 -5.54 10.14 -2.20
CA SER A 56 -6.20 9.93 -0.93
C SER A 56 -5.18 10.04 0.20
N LYS A 57 -5.66 10.28 1.42
CA LYS A 57 -4.89 9.91 2.59
C LYS A 57 -4.81 8.39 2.66
N LEU A 58 -3.83 7.88 3.37
CA LEU A 58 -3.63 6.45 3.55
C LEU A 58 -3.67 6.14 5.03
N SER A 59 -4.45 5.12 5.41
CA SER A 59 -4.33 4.48 6.72
C SER A 59 -4.21 2.99 6.50
N ALA A 60 -3.09 2.40 6.88
CA ALA A 60 -2.88 0.96 6.80
C ALA A 60 -2.82 0.37 8.20
N ARG A 61 -3.53 -0.74 8.40
CA ARG A 61 -3.49 -1.55 9.62
C ARG A 61 -3.03 -2.94 9.25
N THR A 62 -1.91 -3.38 9.79
CA THR A 62 -1.40 -4.73 9.55
C THR A 62 -1.90 -5.64 10.66
N LYS A 63 -2.55 -6.75 10.30
CA LYS A 63 -2.66 -7.88 11.21
C LYS A 63 -1.32 -8.60 11.12
N MET A 64 -0.53 -8.52 12.18
CA MET A 64 0.57 -9.46 12.33
C MET A 64 -0.06 -10.83 12.59
N SER A 65 -0.31 -11.58 11.53
CA SER A 65 -0.54 -13.02 11.66
C SER A 65 0.78 -13.62 12.15
N GLU A 66 0.68 -14.48 13.17
CA GLU A 66 1.83 -15.12 13.81
C GLU A 66 2.76 -15.70 12.74
N THR A 67 4.05 -15.42 12.91
CA THR A 67 5.13 -16.02 12.14
C THR A 67 4.94 -17.53 12.10
N VAL A 68 4.47 -18.08 10.99
CA VAL A 68 4.61 -19.52 10.74
C VAL A 68 6.07 -19.70 10.36
N ILE A 69 6.88 -20.02 11.37
CA ILE A 69 8.26 -20.43 11.17
C ILE A 69 8.16 -21.76 10.42
N ASP A 70 8.36 -21.75 9.10
CA ASP A 70 8.72 -22.97 8.39
C ASP A 70 10.13 -23.35 8.85
N ALA A 71 10.18 -24.11 9.94
CA ALA A 71 11.41 -24.61 10.55
C ALA A 71 12.19 -25.55 9.63
N ALA A 72 11.65 -25.93 8.46
CA ALA A 72 12.34 -26.78 7.51
C ALA A 72 13.28 -25.99 6.57
N ASN A 73 13.03 -24.70 6.31
CA ASN A 73 13.72 -23.97 5.23
C ASN A 73 14.49 -22.72 5.68
N GLY A 74 14.39 -22.30 6.95
CA GLY A 74 15.18 -21.16 7.48
C GLY A 74 14.85 -19.79 6.87
N ILE A 75 13.81 -19.71 6.04
CA ILE A 75 13.31 -18.47 5.45
C ILE A 75 12.18 -17.96 6.33
N ALA A 76 12.40 -16.85 7.03
CA ALA A 76 11.33 -16.14 7.71
C ALA A 76 10.41 -15.48 6.68
N VAL A 77 9.41 -16.20 6.19
CA VAL A 77 8.33 -15.62 5.39
C VAL A 77 7.36 -14.95 6.37
N LYS A 78 7.60 -13.68 6.69
CA LYS A 78 6.67 -12.89 7.48
C LYS A 78 5.52 -12.46 6.57
N GLU A 79 4.52 -13.33 6.41
CA GLU A 79 3.27 -12.95 5.75
C GLU A 79 2.47 -12.02 6.68
N ALA A 80 2.66 -10.71 6.49
CA ALA A 80 1.83 -9.70 7.14
C ALA A 80 0.61 -9.42 6.25
N THR A 81 -0.56 -9.91 6.67
CA THR A 81 -1.83 -9.53 6.03
C THR A 81 -2.29 -8.20 6.61
N GLY A 82 -2.67 -7.23 5.77
CA GLY A 82 -3.11 -5.92 6.23
C GLY A 82 -4.33 -5.41 5.49
N ILE A 83 -4.97 -4.39 6.07
CA ILE A 83 -6.02 -3.62 5.43
C ILE A 83 -5.44 -2.25 5.12
N MET A 84 -5.49 -1.86 3.84
CA MET A 84 -5.21 -0.51 3.39
C MET A 84 -6.53 0.23 3.21
N ILE A 85 -6.68 1.36 3.89
CA ILE A 85 -7.85 2.22 3.82
C ILE A 85 -7.45 3.53 3.14
N LEU A 86 -8.20 3.87 2.09
CA LEU A 86 -8.06 5.11 1.31
C LEU A 86 -9.26 6.03 1.57
N PRO A 87 -9.31 6.74 2.73
CA PRO A 87 -10.43 7.62 3.04
C PRO A 87 -10.50 8.78 2.04
N GLU A 88 -11.72 9.10 1.61
CA GLU A 88 -11.97 10.25 0.74
C GLU A 88 -11.15 10.20 -0.57
N LEU A 89 -11.02 9.00 -1.15
CA LEU A 89 -10.34 8.84 -2.44
C LEU A 89 -10.99 9.72 -3.51
N THR A 90 -10.21 10.68 -4.00
CA THR A 90 -10.61 11.56 -5.10
C THR A 90 -9.92 11.11 -6.37
N TYR A 91 -10.67 11.05 -7.47
CA TYR A 91 -10.11 10.79 -8.79
C TYR A 91 -10.84 11.56 -9.87
N LYS A 92 -10.11 11.91 -10.93
CA LYS A 92 -10.64 12.51 -12.15
C LYS A 92 -10.06 11.77 -13.34
N THR A 93 -10.93 11.32 -14.24
CA THR A 93 -10.55 10.82 -15.55
C THR A 93 -10.73 11.94 -16.58
N PRO A 94 -9.85 12.03 -17.59
CA PRO A 94 -10.15 12.84 -18.76
C PRO A 94 -11.36 12.21 -19.47
N LYS A 95 -12.46 12.96 -19.60
CA LYS A 95 -13.53 12.60 -20.54
C LYS A 95 -13.02 12.73 -21.98
#